data_AF-A0A336ND47-F1
#
_entry.id   AF-A0A336ND47-F1
#
_cell.length_a   1.000
_cell.length_b   1.000
_cell.length_c   1.000
_cell.angle_alpha   90.00
_cell.angle_beta   90.00
_cell.angle_gamma   90.00
#
_symmetry.space_group_name_H-M   'P 1'
#
loop_
_entity.id
_entity.type
_entity.pdbx_description
1 polymer ?
#
loop_
_entity_poly.entity_id
_entity_poly.type
_entity_poly.pdbx_seq_one_letter_code
_entity_poly.pdbx_strand_id
1 'polypeptide(L)'
;MHESDPLDKDFVTKGLAYLPAPPSGNTTARIEGEKLISATLQSLQDKLRALKAQADRVERSGATQHAQLDRLEDDRQLSQGKLKAAKSLMETKVISQAVYLERLHDFKNVEHEILTNQRRLEENAAEINTLRQQRQSLISDEIARYRQLSRETELNLQGLKAKLDSTQYRLDHLSLYAPVDGRIDDLSIHTLGGFVEAGKTLMRIVPGAGGLIIEAFFDNRDIGFLEKGQRAYIKFSAFPPERFGVIHGTVVNVGATARYDKEINGVYAVLIKIDQDHITLNNKHLKFIPGMTVTTDVITSKRRLISYFFEPITKILEQSLKER
;
A
#
# COMPACT_ATOMS: atom_id res chain seq x y z
N MET A 1 16.76 -18.83 6.28
CA MET A 1 17.24 -19.53 5.07
C MET A 1 18.37 -20.42 5.52
N HIS A 2 18.16 -21.74 5.61
CA HIS A 2 19.28 -22.64 5.87
C HIS A 2 20.32 -22.47 4.74
N GLU A 3 21.59 -22.30 5.12
CA GLU A 3 22.76 -22.29 4.24
C GLU A 3 22.91 -23.64 3.55
N SER A 4 22.03 -23.96 2.61
CA SER A 4 22.26 -25.08 1.70
C SER A 4 23.32 -24.64 0.68
N ASP A 5 24.51 -25.24 0.76
CA ASP A 5 25.59 -25.03 -0.20
C ASP A 5 25.05 -25.31 -1.62
N PRO A 6 25.12 -24.35 -2.56
CA PRO A 6 24.65 -24.56 -3.93
C PRO A 6 25.35 -25.71 -4.68
N LEU A 7 26.46 -26.22 -4.13
CA LEU A 7 27.15 -27.40 -4.65
C LEU A 7 26.47 -28.73 -4.28
N ASP A 8 25.53 -28.74 -3.32
CA ASP A 8 24.77 -29.95 -2.93
C ASP A 8 24.01 -30.53 -4.14
N LYS A 9 23.99 -31.85 -4.27
CA LYS A 9 23.27 -32.55 -5.34
C LYS A 9 21.77 -32.27 -5.30
N ASP A 10 21.24 -32.06 -4.11
CA ASP A 10 19.82 -31.80 -3.89
C ASP A 10 19.45 -30.31 -3.98
N PHE A 11 20.41 -29.41 -4.27
CA PHE A 11 20.16 -27.97 -4.26
C PHE A 11 19.02 -27.55 -5.19
N VAL A 12 19.01 -28.05 -6.43
CA VAL A 12 17.97 -27.74 -7.42
C VAL A 12 16.61 -28.28 -6.95
N THR A 13 16.56 -29.53 -6.50
CA THR A 13 15.32 -30.18 -6.04
C THR A 13 14.76 -29.50 -4.79
N LYS A 14 15.61 -29.16 -3.81
CA LYS A 14 15.23 -28.40 -2.61
C LYS A 14 14.75 -27.00 -2.98
N GLY A 15 15.40 -26.34 -3.94
CA GLY A 15 15.00 -25.03 -4.45
C GLY A 15 13.61 -25.03 -5.07
N LEU A 16 13.30 -26.04 -5.89
CA LEU A 16 12.00 -26.20 -6.52
C LEU A 16 10.86 -26.44 -5.51
N ALA A 17 11.15 -27.05 -4.36
CA ALA A 17 10.15 -27.28 -3.31
C ALA A 17 9.62 -25.98 -2.66
N TYR A 18 10.33 -24.86 -2.80
CA TYR A 18 9.90 -23.56 -2.29
C TYR A 18 8.99 -22.79 -3.24
N LEU A 19 8.73 -23.30 -4.45
CA LEU A 19 7.84 -22.64 -5.40
C LEU A 19 6.39 -22.76 -4.94
N PRO A 20 5.70 -21.64 -4.67
CA PRO A 20 4.27 -21.68 -4.42
C PRO A 20 3.55 -22.14 -5.69
N ALA A 21 2.53 -22.98 -5.52
CA ALA A 21 1.66 -23.37 -6.63
C ALA A 21 0.99 -22.12 -7.21
N PRO A 22 0.90 -21.98 -8.54
CA PRO A 22 0.23 -20.85 -9.15
C PRO A 22 -1.26 -20.83 -8.75
N PRO A 23 -1.86 -19.65 -8.56
CA PRO A 23 -3.25 -19.52 -8.12
C PRO A 23 -4.28 -19.99 -9.15
N SER A 24 -3.87 -20.29 -10.39
CA SER A 24 -4.73 -20.81 -11.44
C SER A 24 -4.25 -22.19 -11.88
N GLY A 25 -5.18 -23.11 -12.20
CA GLY A 25 -4.92 -24.46 -12.71
C GLY A 25 -4.24 -24.52 -14.10
N ASN A 26 -3.58 -23.44 -14.53
CA ASN A 26 -2.81 -23.37 -15.75
C ASN A 26 -1.49 -24.15 -15.58
N THR A 27 -1.60 -25.46 -15.79
CA THR A 27 -0.51 -26.42 -15.60
C THR A 27 0.67 -26.13 -16.52
N THR A 28 0.43 -25.57 -17.72
CA THR A 28 1.47 -25.23 -18.70
C THR A 28 2.40 -24.13 -18.18
N ALA A 29 1.84 -23.04 -17.65
CA ALA A 29 2.63 -21.94 -17.08
C ALA A 29 3.46 -22.41 -15.86
N ARG A 30 2.91 -23.33 -15.06
CA ARG A 30 3.64 -23.96 -13.94
C ARG A 30 4.86 -24.74 -14.44
N ILE A 31 4.67 -25.59 -15.45
CA ILE A 31 5.74 -26.42 -16.02
C ILE A 31 6.83 -25.56 -16.66
N GLU A 32 6.46 -24.52 -17.40
CA GLU A 32 7.44 -23.61 -18.01
C GLU A 32 8.25 -22.83 -16.96
N GLY A 33 7.60 -22.36 -15.89
CA GLY A 33 8.27 -21.70 -14.77
C GLY A 33 9.23 -22.62 -14.02
N GLU A 34 8.80 -23.84 -13.70
CA GLU A 34 9.65 -24.86 -13.07
C GLU A 34 10.85 -25.22 -13.95
N LYS A 35 10.66 -25.37 -15.27
CA LYS A 35 11.74 -25.60 -16.23
C LYS A 35 12.74 -24.44 -16.24
N LEU A 36 12.27 -23.20 -16.31
CA LEU A 36 13.15 -22.04 -16.31
C LEU A 36 13.99 -21.96 -15.02
N ILE A 37 13.35 -22.12 -13.87
CA ILE A 37 14.04 -22.06 -12.56
C ILE A 37 15.01 -23.21 -12.39
N SER A 38 14.62 -24.43 -12.77
CA SER A 38 15.54 -25.56 -12.74
C SER A 38 16.78 -25.33 -13.62
N ALA A 39 16.60 -24.75 -14.82
CA ALA A 39 17.69 -24.42 -15.73
C ALA A 39 18.60 -23.31 -15.16
N THR A 40 18.05 -22.28 -14.50
CA THR A 40 18.88 -21.24 -13.88
C THR A 40 19.65 -21.73 -12.66
N LEU A 41 19.02 -22.52 -11.79
CA LEU A 41 19.69 -23.13 -10.64
C LEU A 41 20.77 -24.12 -11.08
N GLN A 42 20.52 -24.91 -12.13
CA GLN A 42 21.52 -25.80 -12.71
C GLN A 42 22.70 -25.00 -13.29
N SER A 43 22.42 -23.92 -14.02
CA SER A 43 23.46 -23.02 -14.57
C SER A 43 24.33 -22.41 -13.47
N LEU A 44 23.75 -21.99 -12.35
CA LEU A 44 24.49 -21.49 -11.19
C LEU A 44 25.36 -22.59 -10.58
N GLN A 45 24.80 -23.79 -10.40
CA GLN A 45 25.51 -24.93 -9.85
C GLN A 45 26.71 -25.33 -10.74
N ASP A 46 26.55 -25.33 -12.05
CA ASP A 46 27.61 -25.69 -13.00
C ASP A 46 28.76 -24.66 -12.98
N LYS A 47 28.44 -23.36 -12.90
CA LYS A 47 29.45 -22.30 -12.71
C LYS A 47 30.23 -22.46 -11.40
N LEU A 48 29.54 -22.78 -10.31
CA LEU A 48 30.18 -23.01 -9.01
C LEU A 48 31.03 -24.27 -9.00
N ARG A 49 30.59 -25.34 -9.68
CA ARG A 49 31.39 -26.56 -9.88
C ARG A 49 32.65 -26.28 -10.70
N ALA A 50 32.56 -25.45 -11.73
CA ALA A 50 33.73 -25.05 -12.52
C ALA A 50 34.76 -24.28 -11.67
N LEU A 51 34.31 -23.30 -10.88
CA LEU A 51 35.19 -22.57 -9.95
C LEU A 51 35.81 -23.50 -8.90
N LYS A 52 35.03 -24.44 -8.35
CA LYS A 52 35.55 -25.45 -7.42
C LYS A 52 36.60 -26.34 -8.08
N ALA A 53 36.35 -26.83 -9.28
CA ALA A 53 37.30 -27.67 -10.01
C ALA A 53 38.61 -26.91 -10.31
N GLN A 54 38.53 -25.60 -10.60
CA GLN A 54 39.69 -24.75 -10.77
C GLN A 54 40.47 -24.58 -9.46
N ALA A 55 39.80 -24.33 -8.34
CA ALA A 55 40.44 -24.25 -7.03
C ALA A 55 41.11 -25.57 -6.63
N ASP A 56 40.42 -26.70 -6.81
CA ASP A 56 40.95 -28.04 -6.52
C ASP A 56 42.19 -28.34 -7.40
N ARG A 57 42.26 -27.83 -8.64
CA ARG A 57 43.43 -27.96 -9.52
C ARG A 57 44.63 -27.15 -8.99
N VAL A 58 44.40 -25.92 -8.54
CA VAL A 58 45.45 -25.07 -7.96
C VAL A 58 45.94 -25.66 -6.63
N GLU A 59 45.05 -26.18 -5.79
CA GLU A 59 45.42 -26.87 -4.55
C GLU A 59 46.30 -28.10 -4.81
N ARG A 60 45.97 -28.93 -5.80
CA ARG A 60 46.82 -30.07 -6.20
C ARG A 60 48.18 -29.61 -6.72
N SER A 61 48.22 -28.55 -7.52
CA SER A 61 49.48 -27.95 -7.99
C SER A 61 50.34 -27.49 -6.80
N GLY A 62 49.75 -26.81 -5.82
CA GLY A 62 50.41 -26.41 -4.58
C GLY A 62 50.94 -27.61 -3.79
N ALA A 63 50.15 -28.67 -3.63
CA ALA A 63 50.60 -29.88 -2.94
C ALA A 63 51.84 -30.52 -3.63
N THR A 64 51.87 -30.54 -4.97
CA THR A 64 53.05 -31.06 -5.70
C THR A 64 54.29 -30.19 -5.53
N GLN A 65 54.13 -28.86 -5.51
CA GLN A 65 55.24 -27.93 -5.29
C GLN A 65 55.74 -27.97 -3.84
N HIS A 66 54.85 -28.20 -2.88
CA HIS A 66 55.24 -28.37 -1.49
C HIS A 66 56.10 -29.61 -1.30
N ALA A 67 55.71 -30.75 -1.88
CA ALA A 67 56.54 -31.96 -1.86
C ALA A 67 57.91 -31.76 -2.57
N GLN A 68 57.96 -30.93 -3.62
CA GLN A 68 59.21 -30.56 -4.28
C GLN A 68 60.09 -29.68 -3.39
N LEU A 69 59.50 -28.77 -2.62
CA LEU A 69 60.23 -27.95 -1.64
C LEU A 69 60.83 -28.80 -0.54
N ASP A 70 60.07 -29.74 0.02
CA ASP A 70 60.56 -30.64 1.07
C ASP A 70 61.82 -31.38 0.59
N ARG A 71 61.80 -31.87 -0.66
CA ARG A 71 62.97 -32.50 -1.29
C ARG A 71 64.15 -31.52 -1.48
N LEU A 72 63.89 -30.30 -1.93
CA LEU A 72 64.93 -29.28 -2.12
C LEU A 72 65.56 -28.85 -0.78
N GLU A 73 64.79 -28.86 0.31
CA GLU A 73 65.29 -28.57 1.66
C GLU A 73 66.26 -29.66 2.15
N ASP A 74 65.96 -30.93 1.87
CA ASP A 74 66.89 -32.05 2.11
C ASP A 74 68.19 -31.90 1.29
N ASP A 75 68.06 -31.57 0.00
CA ASP A 75 69.20 -31.34 -0.90
C ASP A 75 70.05 -30.14 -0.46
N ARG A 76 69.41 -29.11 0.10
CA ARG A 76 70.09 -27.96 0.70
C ARG A 76 70.90 -28.38 1.92
N GLN A 77 70.32 -29.17 2.82
CA GLN A 77 71.02 -29.64 4.03
C GLN A 77 72.26 -30.46 3.64
N LEU A 78 72.13 -31.35 2.65
CA LEU A 78 73.25 -32.12 2.12
C LEU A 78 74.32 -31.23 1.47
N SER A 79 73.92 -30.29 0.63
CA SER A 79 74.83 -29.35 -0.05
C SER A 79 75.54 -28.42 0.93
N GLN A 80 74.86 -27.99 1.98
CA GLN A 80 75.44 -27.21 3.06
C GLN A 80 76.52 -28.00 3.81
N GLY A 81 76.28 -29.29 4.07
CA GLY A 81 77.26 -30.20 4.66
C GLY A 81 78.51 -30.33 3.78
N LYS A 82 78.33 -30.57 2.47
CA LYS A 82 79.43 -30.65 1.50
C LYS A 82 80.22 -29.33 1.42
N LEU A 83 79.53 -28.19 1.44
CA LEU A 83 80.16 -26.87 1.40
C LEU A 83 80.99 -26.60 2.67
N LYS A 84 80.48 -26.96 3.86
CA LYS A 84 81.23 -26.83 5.13
C LYS A 84 82.50 -27.69 5.10
N ALA A 85 82.39 -28.94 4.66
CA ALA A 85 83.55 -29.83 4.52
C ALA A 85 84.57 -29.29 3.51
N ALA A 86 84.11 -28.82 2.34
CA ALA A 86 84.97 -28.21 1.33
C ALA A 86 85.69 -26.96 1.88
N LYS A 87 85.00 -26.12 2.66
CA LYS A 87 85.61 -24.95 3.31
C LYS A 87 86.77 -25.35 4.24
N SER A 88 86.55 -26.31 5.14
CA SER A 88 87.59 -26.80 6.04
C SER A 88 88.78 -27.41 5.29
N LEU A 89 88.53 -28.20 4.24
CA LEU A 89 89.59 -28.79 3.42
C LEU A 89 90.40 -27.74 2.63
N MET A 90 89.74 -26.68 2.14
CA MET A 90 90.39 -25.57 1.46
C MET A 90 91.29 -24.77 2.41
N GLU A 91 90.84 -24.52 3.65
CA GLU A 91 91.63 -23.84 4.70
C GLU A 91 92.89 -24.65 5.04
N THR A 92 92.79 -25.99 5.05
CA THR A 92 93.95 -26.89 5.18
C THR A 92 94.77 -27.08 3.89
N LYS A 93 94.46 -26.35 2.81
CA LYS A 93 95.10 -26.43 1.47
C LYS A 93 95.04 -27.80 0.78
N VAL A 94 94.08 -28.65 1.14
CA VAL A 94 93.89 -30.00 0.57
C VAL A 94 93.17 -29.94 -0.79
N ILE A 95 92.29 -28.96 -0.98
CA ILE A 95 91.55 -28.75 -2.25
C ILE A 95 91.80 -27.36 -2.81
N SER A 96 91.55 -27.17 -4.11
CA SER A 96 91.69 -25.87 -4.77
C SER A 96 90.50 -24.94 -4.48
N GLN A 97 90.73 -23.63 -4.58
CA GLN A 97 89.67 -22.62 -4.47
C GLN A 97 88.55 -22.81 -5.50
N ALA A 98 88.88 -23.30 -6.70
CA ALA A 98 87.89 -23.59 -7.73
C ALA A 98 86.86 -24.65 -7.27
N VAL A 99 87.29 -25.72 -6.61
CA VAL A 99 86.40 -26.76 -6.08
C VAL A 99 85.49 -26.22 -4.97
N TYR A 100 86.00 -25.34 -4.12
CA TYR A 100 85.17 -24.67 -3.12
C TYR A 100 84.11 -23.76 -3.77
N LEU A 101 84.49 -22.96 -4.77
CA LEU A 101 83.56 -22.06 -5.48
C LEU A 101 82.47 -22.84 -6.23
N GLU A 102 82.80 -24.00 -6.81
CA GLU A 102 81.83 -24.91 -7.43
C GLU A 102 80.79 -25.37 -6.40
N ARG A 103 81.23 -25.83 -5.21
CA ARG A 103 80.31 -26.24 -4.12
C ARG A 103 79.47 -25.08 -3.60
N LEU A 104 80.02 -23.88 -3.56
CA LEU A 104 79.28 -22.67 -3.17
C LEU A 104 78.21 -22.34 -4.21
N HIS A 105 78.54 -22.45 -5.49
CA HIS A 105 77.60 -22.26 -6.60
C HIS A 105 76.47 -23.29 -6.55
N ASP A 106 76.79 -24.59 -6.37
CA ASP A 106 75.78 -25.65 -6.21
C ASP A 106 74.82 -25.35 -5.06
N PHE A 107 75.34 -24.98 -3.89
CA PHE A 107 74.53 -24.60 -2.73
C PHE A 107 73.63 -23.39 -3.01
N LYS A 108 74.16 -22.36 -3.70
CA LYS A 108 73.40 -21.17 -4.06
C LYS A 108 72.31 -21.45 -5.10
N ASN A 109 72.52 -22.39 -6.01
CA ASN A 109 71.49 -22.81 -6.97
C ASN A 109 70.32 -23.49 -6.24
N VAL A 110 70.59 -24.40 -5.31
CA VAL A 110 69.53 -25.05 -4.51
C VAL A 110 68.74 -24.01 -3.71
N GLU A 111 69.41 -23.04 -3.07
CA GLU A 111 68.73 -21.94 -2.36
C GLU A 111 67.87 -21.08 -3.30
N HIS A 112 68.31 -20.85 -4.53
CA HIS A 112 67.50 -20.12 -5.52
C HIS A 112 66.28 -20.94 -5.97
N GLU A 113 66.42 -22.25 -6.16
CA GLU A 113 65.32 -23.17 -6.48
C GLU A 113 64.28 -23.24 -5.35
N ILE A 114 64.72 -23.26 -4.08
CA ILE A 114 63.81 -23.16 -2.92
C ILE A 114 63.03 -21.85 -2.98
N LEU A 115 63.72 -20.72 -3.13
CA LEU A 115 63.08 -19.40 -3.15
C LEU A 115 62.06 -19.26 -4.30
N THR A 116 62.36 -19.81 -5.47
CA THR A 116 61.44 -19.78 -6.62
C THR A 116 60.21 -20.66 -6.40
N ASN A 117 60.36 -21.85 -5.82
CA ASN A 117 59.23 -22.70 -5.49
C ASN A 117 58.38 -22.15 -4.34
N GLN A 118 58.98 -21.50 -3.35
CA GLN A 118 58.25 -20.80 -2.29
C GLN A 118 57.36 -19.69 -2.86
N ARG A 119 57.89 -18.86 -3.78
CA ARG A 119 57.08 -17.83 -4.46
C ARG A 119 55.92 -18.44 -5.26
N ARG A 120 56.13 -19.58 -5.93
CA ARG A 120 55.06 -20.28 -6.65
C ARG A 120 53.96 -20.80 -5.71
N LEU A 121 54.31 -21.24 -4.50
CA LEU A 121 53.32 -21.60 -3.48
C LEU A 121 52.51 -20.39 -3.02
N GLU A 122 53.17 -19.25 -2.78
CA GLU A 122 52.50 -18.00 -2.43
C GLU A 122 51.54 -17.55 -3.54
N GLU A 123 51.96 -17.63 -4.81
CA GLU A 123 51.12 -17.36 -5.98
C GLU A 123 49.88 -18.27 -6.03
N ASN A 124 50.05 -19.58 -5.82
CA ASN A 124 48.92 -20.51 -5.77
C ASN A 124 47.97 -20.22 -4.60
N ALA A 125 48.49 -19.86 -3.43
CA ALA A 125 47.68 -19.50 -2.28
C ALA A 125 46.88 -18.21 -2.53
N ALA A 126 47.50 -17.22 -3.19
CA ALA A 126 46.81 -16.01 -3.63
C ALA A 126 45.70 -16.35 -4.64
N GLU A 127 45.97 -17.22 -5.62
CA GLU A 127 44.99 -17.64 -6.63
C GLU A 127 43.82 -18.43 -6.01
N ILE A 128 44.05 -19.24 -4.98
CA ILE A 128 42.94 -19.88 -4.24
C ILE A 128 42.06 -18.82 -3.58
N ASN A 129 42.65 -17.76 -3.03
CA ASN A 129 41.88 -16.67 -2.42
C ASN A 129 41.10 -15.86 -3.46
N THR A 130 41.66 -15.60 -4.65
CA THR A 130 40.92 -14.93 -5.74
C THR A 130 39.74 -15.77 -6.20
N LEU A 131 39.91 -17.08 -6.37
CA LEU A 131 38.83 -18.01 -6.74
C LEU A 131 37.73 -18.08 -5.67
N ARG A 132 38.09 -18.04 -4.38
CA ARG A 132 37.12 -17.97 -3.27
C ARG A 132 36.32 -16.67 -3.29
N GLN A 133 36.97 -15.54 -3.56
CA GLN A 133 36.28 -14.25 -3.70
C GLN A 133 35.36 -14.23 -4.93
N GLN A 134 35.81 -14.76 -6.07
CA GLN A 134 34.97 -14.90 -7.27
C GLN A 134 33.73 -15.75 -7.01
N ARG A 135 33.88 -16.87 -6.29
CA ARG A 135 32.73 -17.70 -5.86
C ARG A 135 31.75 -16.88 -5.02
N GLN A 136 32.24 -16.15 -4.02
CA GLN A 136 31.38 -15.34 -3.14
C GLN A 136 30.69 -14.20 -3.90
N SER A 137 31.39 -13.53 -4.82
CA SER A 137 30.82 -12.49 -5.68
C SER A 137 29.71 -13.07 -6.54
N LEU A 138 29.95 -14.19 -7.22
CA LEU A 138 28.96 -14.83 -8.08
C LEU A 138 27.66 -15.16 -7.33
N ILE A 139 27.77 -15.71 -6.12
CA ILE A 139 26.61 -16.01 -5.27
C ILE A 139 25.88 -14.72 -4.89
N SER A 140 26.62 -13.69 -4.47
CA SER A 140 26.05 -12.43 -4.01
C SER A 140 25.35 -11.66 -5.15
N ASP A 141 25.94 -11.64 -6.34
CA ASP A 141 25.39 -11.02 -7.54
C ASP A 141 24.11 -11.71 -7.99
N GLU A 142 24.07 -13.04 -7.93
CA GLU A 142 22.88 -13.81 -8.30
C GLU A 142 21.74 -13.58 -7.29
N ILE A 143 22.04 -13.56 -6.00
CA ILE A 143 21.06 -13.20 -4.95
C ILE A 143 20.53 -11.78 -5.15
N ALA A 144 21.41 -10.81 -5.43
CA ALA A 144 21.02 -9.42 -5.66
C ALA A 144 20.10 -9.30 -6.88
N ARG A 145 20.45 -9.98 -7.98
CA ARG A 145 19.66 -10.05 -9.21
C ARG A 145 18.25 -10.59 -8.96
N TYR A 146 18.12 -11.74 -8.27
CA TYR A 146 16.81 -12.31 -7.98
C TYR A 146 15.99 -11.45 -7.02
N ARG A 147 16.62 -10.81 -6.04
CA ARG A 147 15.94 -9.84 -5.16
C ARG A 147 15.39 -8.65 -5.94
N GLN A 148 16.14 -8.16 -6.93
CA GLN A 148 15.67 -7.08 -7.79
C GLN A 148 14.49 -7.54 -8.67
N LEU A 149 14.62 -8.67 -9.34
CA LEU A 149 13.56 -9.25 -10.17
C LEU A 149 12.28 -9.53 -9.36
N SER A 150 12.42 -10.05 -8.14
CA SER A 150 11.29 -10.29 -7.24
C SER A 150 10.60 -8.99 -6.83
N ARG A 151 11.34 -7.92 -6.56
CA ARG A 151 10.74 -6.61 -6.25
C ARG A 151 10.01 -6.02 -7.46
N GLU A 152 10.61 -6.10 -8.65
CA GLU A 152 10.01 -5.59 -9.88
C GLU A 152 8.71 -6.33 -10.23
N THR A 153 8.73 -7.65 -10.13
CA THR A 153 7.54 -8.49 -10.36
C THR A 153 6.44 -8.23 -9.33
N GLU A 154 6.78 -8.03 -8.06
CA GLU A 154 5.81 -7.65 -7.02
C GLU A 154 5.16 -6.28 -7.29
N LEU A 155 5.95 -5.28 -7.69
CA LEU A 155 5.43 -3.97 -8.08
C LEU A 155 4.49 -4.07 -9.30
N ASN A 156 4.88 -4.86 -10.30
CA ASN A 156 4.04 -5.12 -11.47
C ASN A 156 2.73 -5.82 -11.08
N LEU A 157 2.79 -6.80 -10.18
CA LEU A 157 1.62 -7.51 -9.67
C LEU A 157 0.68 -6.55 -8.92
N GLN A 158 1.21 -5.66 -8.09
CA GLN A 158 0.43 -4.64 -7.38
C GLN A 158 -0.23 -3.67 -8.36
N GLY A 159 0.49 -3.21 -9.37
CA GLY A 159 -0.06 -2.35 -10.43
C GLY A 159 -1.19 -3.04 -11.22
N LEU A 160 -1.01 -4.32 -11.57
CA LEU A 160 -2.03 -5.12 -12.24
C LEU A 160 -3.28 -5.36 -11.36
N LYS A 161 -3.09 -5.63 -10.06
CA LYS A 161 -4.21 -5.76 -9.11
C LYS A 161 -5.00 -4.46 -8.99
N ALA A 162 -4.32 -3.33 -8.80
CA ALA A 162 -4.99 -2.02 -8.75
C ALA A 162 -5.75 -1.72 -10.05
N LYS A 163 -5.19 -2.11 -11.20
CA LYS A 163 -5.87 -1.96 -12.49
C LYS A 163 -7.09 -2.87 -12.61
N LEU A 164 -7.01 -4.10 -12.13
CA LEU A 164 -8.12 -5.05 -12.08
C LEU A 164 -9.25 -4.48 -11.20
N ASP A 165 -8.95 -4.04 -9.99
CA ASP A 165 -9.93 -3.48 -9.04
C ASP A 165 -10.60 -2.22 -9.60
N SER A 166 -9.82 -1.31 -10.18
CA SER A 166 -10.36 -0.12 -10.86
C SER A 166 -11.28 -0.47 -12.04
N THR A 167 -10.94 -1.52 -12.79
CA THR A 167 -11.74 -1.98 -13.93
C THR A 167 -13.03 -2.65 -13.47
N GLN A 168 -12.94 -3.49 -12.42
CA GLN A 168 -14.10 -4.13 -11.82
C GLN A 168 -15.06 -3.10 -11.23
N TYR A 169 -14.54 -2.12 -10.49
CA TYR A 169 -15.33 -1.01 -9.97
C TYR A 169 -16.08 -0.28 -11.10
N ARG A 170 -15.41 -0.03 -12.24
CA ARG A 170 -16.04 0.59 -13.40
C ARG A 170 -17.15 -0.29 -13.99
N LEU A 171 -16.93 -1.60 -14.11
CA LEU A 171 -17.93 -2.55 -14.60
C LEU A 171 -19.18 -2.57 -13.70
N ASP A 172 -18.97 -2.63 -12.38
CA ASP A 172 -20.07 -2.66 -11.41
C ASP A 172 -20.93 -1.37 -11.47
N HIS A 173 -20.31 -0.24 -11.83
CA HIS A 173 -20.97 1.07 -11.97
C HIS A 173 -21.44 1.39 -13.39
N LEU A 174 -21.39 0.44 -14.33
CA LEU A 174 -22.09 0.58 -15.62
C LEU A 174 -23.61 0.44 -15.46
N SER A 175 -24.05 -0.21 -14.39
CA SER A 175 -25.46 -0.34 -14.04
C SER A 175 -25.77 0.57 -12.84
N LEU A 176 -26.73 1.47 -13.00
CA LEU A 176 -27.17 2.37 -11.94
C LEU A 176 -28.43 1.81 -11.28
N TYR A 177 -28.37 1.62 -9.97
CA TYR A 177 -29.49 1.18 -9.15
C TYR A 177 -30.04 2.35 -8.34
N ALA A 178 -31.34 2.30 -8.02
CA ALA A 178 -31.95 3.29 -7.14
C ALA A 178 -31.37 3.15 -5.72
N PRO A 179 -30.83 4.22 -5.11
CA PRO A 179 -30.29 4.15 -3.75
C PRO A 179 -31.39 4.09 -2.68
N VAL A 180 -32.62 4.47 -3.03
CA VAL A 180 -33.79 4.53 -2.15
C VAL A 180 -35.05 4.14 -2.92
N ASP A 181 -36.00 3.54 -2.21
CA ASP A 181 -37.33 3.27 -2.75
C ASP A 181 -38.09 4.58 -2.98
N GLY A 182 -38.59 4.79 -4.18
CA GLY A 182 -39.23 6.04 -4.53
C GLY A 182 -39.80 6.08 -5.94
N ARG A 183 -40.29 7.27 -6.32
CA ARG A 183 -40.81 7.54 -7.66
C ARG A 183 -39.81 8.38 -8.44
N ILE A 184 -39.63 8.08 -9.72
CA ILE A 184 -38.86 8.91 -10.64
C ILE A 184 -39.70 10.16 -10.97
N ASP A 185 -39.12 11.34 -10.76
CA ASP A 185 -39.79 12.61 -10.98
C ASP A 185 -39.37 13.27 -12.31
N ASP A 186 -38.07 13.28 -12.58
CA ASP A 186 -37.49 13.82 -13.83
C ASP A 186 -36.53 12.78 -14.41
N LEU A 187 -36.73 12.41 -15.67
CA LEU A 187 -35.87 11.51 -16.44
C LEU A 187 -35.31 12.30 -17.62
N SER A 188 -34.02 12.61 -17.61
CA SER A 188 -33.42 13.51 -18.59
C SER A 188 -33.03 12.82 -19.90
N ILE A 189 -33.09 11.48 -19.98
CA ILE A 189 -32.67 10.70 -21.14
C ILE A 189 -33.78 9.77 -21.59
N HIS A 190 -34.10 9.87 -22.87
CA HIS A 190 -35.23 9.18 -23.49
C HIS A 190 -34.80 8.25 -24.64
N THR A 191 -33.50 8.17 -24.93
CA THR A 191 -32.96 7.45 -26.11
C THR A 191 -32.12 6.25 -25.69
N LEU A 192 -32.49 5.07 -26.20
CA LEU A 192 -31.67 3.86 -26.11
C LEU A 192 -30.39 4.03 -26.95
N GLY A 193 -29.23 3.79 -26.34
CA GLY A 193 -27.92 3.96 -26.99
C GLY A 193 -27.38 5.40 -27.01
N GLY A 194 -28.05 6.34 -26.32
CA GLY A 194 -27.56 7.70 -26.17
C GLY A 194 -26.28 7.78 -25.33
N PHE A 195 -25.33 8.62 -25.74
CA PHE A 195 -24.11 8.90 -24.98
C PHE A 195 -24.39 9.84 -23.80
N VAL A 196 -23.75 9.58 -22.66
CA VAL A 196 -23.87 10.37 -21.43
C VAL A 196 -22.51 10.70 -20.87
N GLU A 197 -22.35 11.94 -20.42
CA GLU A 197 -21.12 12.43 -19.79
C GLU A 197 -21.13 12.16 -18.27
N ALA A 198 -19.94 12.01 -17.70
CA ALA A 198 -19.78 11.86 -16.26
C ALA A 198 -20.30 13.11 -15.52
N GLY A 199 -21.05 12.91 -14.44
CA GLY A 199 -21.62 13.99 -13.63
C GLY A 199 -22.94 14.58 -14.16
N LYS A 200 -23.41 14.14 -15.33
CA LYS A 200 -24.73 14.53 -15.83
C LYS A 200 -25.81 13.83 -15.01
N THR A 201 -26.73 14.61 -14.44
CA THR A 201 -27.93 14.07 -13.79
C THR A 201 -28.78 13.34 -14.84
N LEU A 202 -29.05 12.06 -14.61
CA LEU A 202 -29.86 11.24 -15.51
C LEU A 202 -31.32 11.17 -15.06
N MET A 203 -31.52 11.08 -13.75
CA MET A 203 -32.86 11.00 -13.14
C MET A 203 -32.86 11.53 -11.70
N ARG A 204 -34.03 11.98 -11.24
CA ARG A 204 -34.27 12.34 -9.83
C ARG A 204 -35.30 11.40 -9.21
N ILE A 205 -34.94 10.80 -8.07
CA ILE A 205 -35.80 9.89 -7.30
C ILE A 205 -36.32 10.64 -6.07
N VAL A 206 -37.64 10.65 -5.92
CA VAL A 206 -38.33 11.17 -4.72
C VAL A 206 -38.68 9.97 -3.83
N PRO A 207 -38.13 9.87 -2.61
CA PRO A 207 -38.41 8.76 -1.70
C PRO A 207 -39.91 8.63 -1.42
N GLY A 208 -40.43 7.40 -1.49
CA GLY A 208 -41.82 7.11 -1.15
C GLY A 208 -42.07 7.01 0.36
N ALA A 209 -41.03 6.68 1.12
CA ALA A 209 -41.07 6.51 2.57
C ALA A 209 -40.23 7.61 3.25
N GLY A 210 -40.94 8.50 3.94
CA GLY A 210 -40.35 9.62 4.68
C GLY A 210 -41.49 10.57 5.09
N GLY A 211 -41.51 10.99 6.34
CA GLY A 211 -42.52 11.96 6.78
C GLY A 211 -42.38 13.26 5.98
N LEU A 212 -43.50 13.81 5.50
CA LEU A 212 -43.50 15.12 4.87
C LEU A 212 -43.01 16.18 5.88
N ILE A 213 -42.03 16.97 5.45
CA ILE A 213 -41.53 18.12 6.19
C ILE A 213 -41.88 19.35 5.39
N ILE A 214 -42.39 20.34 6.08
CA ILE A 214 -42.68 21.65 5.52
C ILE A 214 -41.49 22.55 5.82
N GLU A 215 -40.95 23.16 4.77
CA GLU A 215 -40.02 24.29 4.91
C GLU A 215 -40.86 25.56 4.85
N ALA A 216 -40.95 26.26 5.98
CA ALA A 216 -41.63 27.54 6.11
C ALA A 216 -40.62 28.66 6.30
N PHE A 217 -40.89 29.83 5.72
CA PHE A 217 -40.01 31.00 5.81
C PHE A 217 -40.61 32.03 6.77
N PHE A 218 -39.85 32.43 7.77
CA PHE A 218 -40.23 33.44 8.77
C PHE A 218 -39.34 34.68 8.66
N ASP A 219 -39.91 35.86 8.94
CA ASP A 219 -39.16 37.10 8.99
C ASP A 219 -38.14 37.08 10.14
N ASN A 220 -37.02 37.82 9.98
CA ASN A 220 -36.01 38.00 11.02
C ASN A 220 -36.57 38.55 12.35
N ARG A 221 -37.71 39.25 12.32
CA ARG A 221 -38.36 39.78 13.54
C ARG A 221 -38.95 38.66 14.42
N ASP A 222 -39.35 37.55 13.81
CA ASP A 222 -40.08 36.46 14.47
C ASP A 222 -39.16 35.31 14.90
N ILE A 223 -37.97 35.21 14.30
CA ILE A 223 -37.02 34.11 14.54
C ILE A 223 -36.59 33.99 16.01
N GLY A 224 -36.48 35.11 16.72
CA GLY A 224 -36.03 35.15 18.11
C GLY A 224 -36.95 34.42 19.11
N PHE A 225 -38.17 34.09 18.69
CA PHE A 225 -39.16 33.38 19.53
C PHE A 225 -39.41 31.95 19.06
N LEU A 226 -38.77 31.51 17.97
CA LEU A 226 -38.98 30.19 17.39
C LEU A 226 -37.95 29.21 17.94
N GLU A 227 -38.45 28.10 18.49
CA GLU A 227 -37.63 27.06 19.08
C GLU A 227 -38.06 25.68 18.62
N LYS A 228 -37.10 24.75 18.60
CA LYS A 228 -37.36 23.34 18.33
C LYS A 228 -38.35 22.77 19.35
N GLY A 229 -39.35 22.03 18.87
CA GLY A 229 -40.37 21.39 19.69
C GLY A 229 -41.67 22.19 19.85
N GLN A 230 -41.72 23.44 19.36
CA GLN A 230 -42.95 24.22 19.34
C GLN A 230 -43.99 23.58 18.40
N ARG A 231 -45.27 23.72 18.77
CA ARG A 231 -46.40 23.27 17.95
C ARG A 231 -46.68 24.29 16.86
N ALA A 232 -46.94 23.79 15.65
CA ALA A 232 -47.28 24.58 14.49
C ALA A 232 -48.64 24.14 13.94
N TYR A 233 -49.45 25.11 13.51
CA TYR A 233 -50.66 24.91 12.74
C TYR A 233 -50.37 25.17 11.28
N ILE A 234 -50.76 24.23 10.44
CA ILE A 234 -50.43 24.22 9.02
C ILE A 234 -51.73 24.25 8.24
N LYS A 235 -51.85 25.25 7.37
CA LYS A 235 -52.98 25.47 6.46
C LYS A 235 -52.50 25.25 5.04
N PHE A 236 -53.03 24.24 4.36
CA PHE A 236 -52.69 23.97 2.97
C PHE A 236 -53.56 24.83 2.05
N SER A 237 -52.95 25.58 1.12
CA SER A 237 -53.71 26.47 0.23
C SER A 237 -54.71 25.73 -0.66
N ALA A 238 -54.42 24.46 -1.00
CA ALA A 238 -55.33 23.61 -1.77
C ALA A 238 -56.53 23.07 -0.96
N PHE A 239 -56.52 23.21 0.37
CA PHE A 239 -57.55 22.69 1.27
C PHE A 239 -58.03 23.82 2.22
N PRO A 240 -59.13 24.52 1.88
CA PRO A 240 -59.63 25.64 2.69
C PRO A 240 -59.84 25.27 4.17
N PRO A 241 -59.19 25.96 5.12
CA PRO A 241 -59.19 25.56 6.53
C PRO A 241 -60.57 25.60 7.18
N GLU A 242 -61.52 26.38 6.63
CA GLU A 242 -62.90 26.46 7.09
C GLU A 242 -63.64 25.12 6.97
N ARG A 243 -63.27 24.32 5.96
CA ARG A 243 -63.89 23.02 5.68
C ARG A 243 -63.02 21.85 6.13
N PHE A 244 -61.71 22.04 6.10
CA PHE A 244 -60.71 20.98 6.23
C PHE A 244 -59.94 21.03 7.56
N GLY A 245 -60.10 22.11 8.33
CA GLY A 245 -59.38 22.31 9.59
C GLY A 245 -57.89 22.60 9.38
N VAL A 246 -57.13 22.54 10.47
CA VAL A 246 -55.69 22.77 10.47
C VAL A 246 -54.93 21.47 10.73
N ILE A 247 -53.83 21.29 10.02
CA ILE A 247 -52.92 20.18 10.26
C ILE A 247 -51.93 20.59 11.35
N HIS A 248 -51.73 19.69 12.31
CA HIS A 248 -50.78 19.93 13.38
C HIS A 248 -49.40 19.45 12.94
N GLY A 249 -48.38 20.19 13.36
CA GLY A 249 -47.00 19.81 13.21
C GLY A 249 -46.15 20.28 14.36
N THR A 250 -44.88 19.90 14.31
CA THR A 250 -43.89 20.25 15.32
C THR A 250 -42.64 20.80 14.65
N VAL A 251 -42.12 21.91 15.17
CA VAL A 251 -40.86 22.50 14.69
C VAL A 251 -39.72 21.54 15.01
N VAL A 252 -39.05 21.05 13.96
CA VAL A 252 -37.91 20.12 14.08
C VAL A 252 -36.59 20.86 14.02
N ASN A 253 -36.51 21.92 13.22
CA ASN A 253 -35.30 22.71 13.07
C ASN A 253 -35.63 24.17 12.76
N VAL A 254 -34.80 25.07 13.28
CA VAL A 254 -34.84 26.51 13.03
C VAL A 254 -33.51 26.87 12.40
N GLY A 255 -33.53 27.41 11.18
CA GLY A 255 -32.31 27.78 10.46
C GLY A 255 -31.48 28.79 11.24
N ALA A 256 -30.16 28.56 11.31
CA ALA A 256 -29.25 29.43 12.05
C ALA A 256 -28.88 30.72 11.29
N THR A 257 -29.17 30.79 9.99
CA THR A 257 -28.78 31.90 9.13
C THR A 257 -29.94 32.36 8.25
N ALA A 258 -29.99 33.68 8.02
CA ALA A 258 -30.92 34.28 7.09
C ALA A 258 -30.54 33.92 5.64
N ARG A 259 -31.55 33.61 4.83
CA ARG A 259 -31.42 33.48 3.38
C ARG A 259 -31.76 34.82 2.74
N TYR A 260 -30.92 35.21 1.77
CA TYR A 260 -31.12 36.37 0.93
C TYR A 260 -31.29 35.88 -0.51
N ASP A 261 -32.40 36.25 -1.14
CA ASP A 261 -32.63 36.01 -2.56
C ASP A 261 -33.15 37.32 -3.20
N LYS A 262 -33.14 37.42 -4.53
CA LYS A 262 -33.45 38.64 -5.29
C LYS A 262 -34.83 39.24 -4.98
N GLU A 263 -35.75 38.46 -4.44
CA GLU A 263 -37.10 38.88 -4.03
C GLU A 263 -37.34 38.81 -2.52
N ILE A 264 -36.41 38.25 -1.74
CA ILE A 264 -36.61 37.91 -0.32
C ILE A 264 -35.54 38.58 0.55
N ASN A 265 -35.97 39.56 1.35
CA ASN A 265 -35.11 40.30 2.28
C ASN A 265 -35.02 39.59 3.65
N GLY A 266 -34.06 38.68 3.79
CA GLY A 266 -33.61 38.17 5.09
C GLY A 266 -34.65 37.34 5.85
N VAL A 267 -35.05 36.20 5.28
CA VAL A 267 -35.94 35.22 5.93
C VAL A 267 -35.16 34.04 6.51
N TYR A 268 -35.72 33.38 7.51
CA TYR A 268 -35.18 32.17 8.11
C TYR A 268 -36.05 30.98 7.74
N ALA A 269 -35.39 29.90 7.30
CA ALA A 269 -36.07 28.64 7.01
C ALA A 269 -36.31 27.86 8.31
N VAL A 270 -37.55 27.45 8.54
CA VAL A 270 -37.97 26.65 9.70
C VAL A 270 -38.59 25.36 9.18
N LEU A 271 -38.05 24.23 9.63
CA LEU A 271 -38.52 22.90 9.25
C LEU A 271 -39.56 22.40 10.24
N ILE A 272 -40.75 22.11 9.74
CA ILE A 272 -41.90 21.65 10.51
C ILE A 272 -42.27 20.25 10.04
N LYS A 273 -42.21 19.27 10.93
CA LYS A 273 -42.70 17.91 10.66
C LYS A 273 -44.20 17.88 10.89
N ILE A 274 -44.94 17.39 9.90
CA ILE A 274 -46.40 17.24 10.01
C ILE A 274 -46.74 15.93 10.72
N ASP A 275 -47.79 15.96 11.56
CA ASP A 275 -48.20 14.79 12.34
C ASP A 275 -48.92 13.74 11.49
N GLN A 276 -49.50 14.15 10.34
CA GLN A 276 -50.24 13.29 9.41
C GLN A 276 -49.96 13.70 7.96
N ASP A 277 -49.86 12.73 7.05
CA ASP A 277 -49.52 12.91 5.63
C ASP A 277 -50.74 13.01 4.71
N HIS A 278 -51.95 13.03 5.29
CA HIS A 278 -53.20 13.08 4.57
C HIS A 278 -54.28 13.83 5.36
N ILE A 279 -55.35 14.18 4.64
CA ILE A 279 -56.59 14.68 5.23
C ILE A 279 -57.74 13.73 4.90
N THR A 280 -58.66 13.56 5.86
CA THR A 280 -59.79 12.65 5.70
C THR A 280 -61.08 13.45 5.52
N LEU A 281 -61.77 13.26 4.38
CA LEU A 281 -63.08 13.85 4.11
C LEU A 281 -64.01 12.77 3.55
N ASN A 282 -65.20 12.60 4.13
CA ASN A 282 -66.22 11.64 3.65
C ASN A 282 -65.64 10.22 3.44
N ASN A 283 -64.84 9.72 4.39
CA ASN A 283 -64.13 8.44 4.33
C ASN A 283 -63.13 8.28 3.14
N LYS A 284 -62.72 9.38 2.48
CA LYS A 284 -61.62 9.38 1.52
C LYS A 284 -60.39 10.04 2.12
N HIS A 285 -59.25 9.37 2.03
CA HIS A 285 -57.95 9.91 2.42
C HIS A 285 -57.29 10.61 1.22
N LEU A 286 -57.08 11.91 1.34
CA LEU A 286 -56.38 12.72 0.34
C LEU A 286 -54.96 12.98 0.86
N LYS A 287 -53.95 12.40 0.19
CA LYS A 287 -52.54 12.56 0.56
C LYS A 287 -51.99 13.92 0.15
N PHE A 288 -51.10 14.48 0.95
CA PHE A 288 -50.34 15.67 0.59
C PHE A 288 -49.24 15.31 -0.41
N ILE A 289 -49.00 16.20 -1.37
CA ILE A 289 -48.01 16.00 -2.44
C ILE A 289 -46.91 17.06 -2.27
N PRO A 290 -45.62 16.70 -2.42
CA PRO A 290 -44.53 17.69 -2.45
C PRO A 290 -44.81 18.81 -3.48
N GLY A 291 -44.49 20.05 -3.12
CA GLY A 291 -44.72 21.23 -3.96
C GLY A 291 -46.01 22.01 -3.68
N MET A 292 -46.86 21.54 -2.76
CA MET A 292 -48.04 22.30 -2.31
C MET A 292 -47.64 23.53 -1.48
N THR A 293 -48.32 24.66 -1.70
CA THR A 293 -48.17 25.87 -0.88
C THR A 293 -48.92 25.73 0.45
N VAL A 294 -48.29 26.20 1.52
CA VAL A 294 -48.83 26.15 2.88
C VAL A 294 -48.57 27.47 3.61
N THR A 295 -49.48 27.81 4.53
CA THR A 295 -49.29 28.88 5.52
C THR A 295 -49.17 28.25 6.90
N THR A 296 -48.17 28.66 7.66
CA THR A 296 -47.84 28.04 8.95
C THR A 296 -47.82 29.05 10.09
N ASP A 297 -48.58 28.76 11.14
CA ASP A 297 -48.63 29.56 12.36
C ASP A 297 -47.95 28.77 13.50
N VAL A 298 -46.87 29.30 14.09
CA VAL A 298 -46.13 28.62 15.19
C VAL A 298 -46.51 29.21 16.54
N ILE A 299 -46.77 28.35 17.52
CA ILE A 299 -47.10 28.76 18.89
C ILE A 299 -45.81 29.08 19.65
N THR A 300 -45.51 30.37 19.81
CA THR A 300 -44.29 30.86 20.47
C THR A 300 -44.41 31.04 21.99
N SER A 301 -45.62 31.33 22.52
CA SER A 301 -45.84 31.44 23.96
C SER A 301 -47.28 31.09 24.36
N LYS A 302 -47.46 30.65 25.62
CA LYS A 302 -48.78 30.42 26.22
C LYS A 302 -49.00 31.48 27.30
N ARG A 303 -49.85 32.48 27.02
CA ARG A 303 -50.22 33.53 27.99
C ARG A 303 -51.58 33.22 28.63
N ARG A 304 -51.71 33.49 29.94
CA ARG A 304 -53.00 33.41 30.65
C ARG A 304 -53.77 34.70 30.39
N LEU A 305 -55.09 34.61 30.21
CA LEU A 305 -55.94 35.80 29.98
C LEU A 305 -55.82 36.85 31.08
N ILE A 306 -55.67 36.40 32.34
CA ILE A 306 -55.48 37.29 33.49
C ILE A 306 -54.21 38.16 33.37
N SER A 307 -53.21 37.71 32.61
CA SER A 307 -51.97 38.47 32.40
C SER A 307 -52.20 39.79 31.66
N TYR A 308 -53.19 39.87 30.76
CA TYR A 308 -53.53 41.14 30.09
C TYR A 308 -54.11 42.19 31.04
N PHE A 309 -54.81 41.77 32.10
CA PHE A 309 -55.40 42.69 33.08
C PHE A 309 -54.34 43.31 34.00
N PHE A 310 -53.25 42.60 34.29
CA PHE A 310 -52.21 43.06 35.21
C PHE A 310 -50.96 43.62 34.51
N GLU A 311 -50.84 43.48 33.18
CA GLU A 311 -49.70 43.98 32.38
C GLU A 311 -49.43 45.50 32.52
N PRO A 312 -50.45 46.39 32.62
CA PRO A 312 -50.21 47.82 32.83
C PRO A 312 -49.56 48.10 34.19
N ILE A 313 -49.96 47.35 35.23
CA ILE A 313 -49.50 47.53 36.60
C ILE A 313 -48.05 47.04 36.73
N THR A 314 -47.72 45.91 36.11
CA THR A 314 -46.36 45.36 36.13
C THR A 314 -45.37 46.21 35.33
N LYS A 315 -45.78 46.76 34.17
CA LYS A 315 -44.91 47.67 33.39
C LYS A 315 -44.57 48.96 34.15
N ILE A 316 -45.54 49.54 34.87
CA ILE A 316 -45.33 50.75 35.67
C ILE A 316 -44.40 50.46 36.85
N LEU A 317 -44.57 49.32 37.53
CA LEU A 317 -43.68 48.90 38.63
C LEU A 317 -42.24 48.63 38.14
N GLU A 318 -42.06 47.93 37.02
CA GLU A 318 -40.73 47.63 36.47
C GLU A 318 -40.03 48.87 35.90
N GLN A 319 -40.76 49.82 35.32
CA GLN A 319 -40.19 51.10 34.87
C GLN A 319 -39.86 52.03 36.05
N SER A 320 -40.61 51.97 37.16
CA SER A 320 -40.33 52.79 38.36
C SER A 320 -39.13 52.32 39.19
N LEU A 321 -38.71 51.05 39.05
CA LEU A 321 -37.55 50.47 39.76
C LEU A 321 -36.26 50.47 38.93
N LYS A 322 -36.30 50.93 37.67
CA LYS A 322 -35.14 51.17 36.80
C LYS A 322 -34.99 52.67 36.53
N GLU A 323 -34.80 53.44 37.58
CA GLU A 323 -34.29 54.81 37.47
C GLU A 323 -33.19 55.05 38.51
N ARG A 324 -31.97 54.68 38.10
CA ARG A 324 -30.69 55.34 38.40
C ARG A 324 -29.62 54.81 37.46
#